data_AF-A0A2G5ESQ1-F1
#
_entry.id   AF-A0A2G5ESQ1-F1
#
_cell.length_a   1.000
_cell.length_b   1.000
_cell.length_c   1.000
_cell.angle_alpha   90.00
_cell.angle_beta   90.00
_cell.angle_gamma   90.00
#
_symmetry.space_group_name_H-M   'P 1'
#
loop_
_entity.id
_entity.type
_entity.pdbx_description
1 polymer ?
#
loop_
_entity_poly.entity_id
_entity_poly.type
_entity_poly.pdbx_seq_one_letter_code
_entity_poly.pdbx_strand_id
1 'polypeptide(L)'
;MTAAIYSLFIINKSGGLIFYKDYGSAGRMDTNDSLRLASLWHSMHAISQQLSPIVACSGIELLQADTFDLHCFQSLTDYVLKNPFYEMEMPIRCELFDLNLSQATQKNHVALLGR
;
A
#
# COMPACT_ATOMS: atom_id res chain seq x y z
N MET A 1 20.83 -6.54 6.35
CA MET A 1 20.39 -6.47 4.95
C MET A 1 19.46 -5.28 4.88
N THR A 2 19.77 -4.25 4.09
CA THR A 2 18.97 -3.01 4.02
C THR A 2 17.59 -3.33 3.47
N ALA A 3 16.54 -3.12 4.26
CA ALA A 3 15.16 -3.26 3.81
C ALA A 3 14.88 -2.21 2.72
N ALA A 4 14.76 -2.65 1.47
CA ALA A 4 14.39 -1.79 0.36
C ALA A 4 12.89 -1.90 0.11
N ILE A 5 12.22 -0.76 -0.04
CA ILE A 5 10.83 -0.73 -0.49
C ILE A 5 10.84 -0.95 -2.00
N TYR A 6 10.22 -2.03 -2.49
CA TYR A 6 10.11 -2.31 -3.92
C TYR A 6 9.01 -1.49 -4.58
N SER A 7 7.82 -1.51 -4.00
CA SER A 7 6.65 -0.80 -4.50
C SER A 7 5.70 -0.44 -3.37
N LEU A 8 4.85 0.55 -3.62
CA LEU A 8 3.82 1.02 -2.69
C LEU A 8 2.47 1.08 -3.40
N PHE A 9 1.46 0.50 -2.75
CA PHE A 9 0.08 0.51 -3.19
C PHE A 9 -0.76 1.22 -2.14
N ILE A 10 -1.68 2.09 -2.58
CA ILE A 10 -2.75 2.62 -1.74
C ILE A 10 -4.07 2.18 -2.36
N ILE A 11 -4.80 1.39 -1.58
CA ILE A 11 -6.06 0.79 -1.98
C ILE A 11 -7.15 1.47 -1.16
N ASN A 12 -8.19 1.96 -1.83
CA ASN A 12 -9.32 2.58 -1.16
C ASN A 12 -10.20 1.54 -0.45
N LYS A 13 -11.21 2.02 0.29
CA LYS A 13 -12.14 1.16 1.04
C LYS A 13 -12.92 0.19 0.14
N SER A 14 -13.16 0.58 -1.10
CA SER A 14 -13.90 -0.20 -2.11
C SER A 14 -13.01 -1.18 -2.89
N GLY A 15 -11.72 -1.31 -2.54
CA GLY A 15 -10.78 -2.23 -3.19
C GLY A 15 -10.16 -1.71 -4.49
N GLY A 16 -10.36 -0.43 -4.81
CA GLY A 16 -9.75 0.24 -5.96
C GLY A 16 -8.36 0.78 -5.65
N LEU A 17 -7.42 0.58 -6.58
CA LEU A 17 -6.09 1.18 -6.50
C LEU A 17 -6.17 2.68 -6.78
N ILE A 18 -5.86 3.50 -5.78
CA ILE A 18 -5.88 4.96 -5.88
C ILE A 18 -4.48 5.58 -5.94
N PHE A 19 -3.44 4.80 -5.64
CA PHE A 19 -2.06 5.23 -5.82
C PHE A 19 -1.14 4.03 -5.99
N TYR A 20 -0.20 4.13 -6.93
CA TYR A 20 0.84 3.14 -7.15
C TYR A 20 2.17 3.84 -7.42
N LYS A 21 3.21 3.41 -6.69
CA LYS A 21 4.58 3.86 -6.93
C LYS A 21 5.51 2.66 -6.93
N ASP A 22 6.26 2.55 -8.01
CA ASP A 22 7.35 1.59 -8.15
C ASP A 22 8.67 2.29 -7.80
N TYR A 23 9.46 1.67 -6.94
CA TYR A 23 10.80 2.10 -6.52
C TYR A 23 11.88 1.12 -6.97
N GLY A 24 11.50 -0.05 -7.49
CA GLY A 24 12.41 -1.10 -7.93
C GLY A 24 12.87 -0.92 -9.38
N SER A 25 14.01 -1.52 -9.70
CA SER A 25 14.55 -1.62 -11.06
C SER A 25 14.15 -2.91 -11.79
N ALA A 26 13.53 -3.86 -11.09
CA ALA A 26 13.19 -5.17 -11.61
C ALA A 26 11.71 -5.24 -12.03
N GLY A 27 11.45 -5.02 -13.33
CA GLY A 27 10.16 -5.33 -13.96
C GLY A 27 9.00 -4.46 -13.50
N ARG A 28 8.87 -3.28 -14.11
CA ARG A 28 7.72 -2.39 -13.87
C ARG A 28 6.42 -3.11 -14.23
N MET A 29 5.59 -3.35 -13.23
CA MET A 29 4.24 -3.89 -13.45
C MET A 29 3.42 -2.87 -14.24
N ASP A 30 2.64 -3.35 -15.22
CA ASP A 30 1.79 -2.47 -16.00
C ASP A 30 0.59 -1.94 -15.17
N THR A 31 -0.12 -0.97 -15.71
CA THR A 31 -1.26 -0.35 -15.02
C THR A 31 -2.39 -1.35 -14.74
N ASN A 32 -2.64 -2.29 -15.64
CA ASN A 32 -3.73 -3.26 -15.47
C ASN A 32 -3.35 -4.32 -14.42
N ASP A 33 -2.12 -4.77 -14.43
CA ASP A 33 -1.60 -5.74 -13.49
C ASP A 33 -1.56 -5.18 -12.07
N SER A 34 -1.14 -3.91 -11.92
CA SER A 34 -1.21 -3.22 -10.62
C SER A 34 -2.64 -3.08 -10.09
N LEU A 35 -3.60 -2.72 -10.96
CA LEU A 35 -5.02 -2.68 -10.61
C LEU A 35 -5.54 -4.06 -10.16
N ARG A 36 -5.22 -5.11 -10.92
CA ARG A 36 -5.62 -6.50 -10.60
C ARG A 36 -5.03 -6.93 -9.26
N LEU A 37 -3.74 -6.68 -9.02
CA LEU A 37 -3.07 -7.08 -7.79
C LEU A 37 -3.69 -6.39 -6.56
N ALA A 38 -4.00 -5.10 -6.67
CA ALA A 38 -4.66 -4.36 -5.60
C ALA A 38 -6.04 -4.95 -5.26
N SER A 39 -6.86 -5.25 -6.27
CA SER A 39 -8.20 -5.82 -6.06
C SER A 39 -8.13 -7.25 -5.50
N LEU A 40 -7.15 -8.05 -5.94
CA LEU A 40 -6.88 -9.38 -5.38
C LEU A 40 -6.44 -9.29 -3.92
N TRP A 41 -5.51 -8.39 -3.61
CA TRP A 41 -5.05 -8.15 -2.24
C TRP A 41 -6.23 -7.76 -1.33
N HIS A 42 -7.07 -6.83 -1.76
CA HIS A 42 -8.23 -6.39 -0.99
C HIS A 42 -9.20 -7.54 -0.68
N SER A 43 -9.49 -8.37 -1.68
CA SER A 43 -10.35 -9.55 -1.52
C SER A 43 -9.74 -10.57 -0.56
N MET A 44 -8.45 -10.85 -0.73
CA MET A 44 -7.70 -11.78 0.12
C MET A 44 -7.67 -11.30 1.59
N HIS A 45 -7.45 -10.00 1.80
CA HIS A 45 -7.51 -9.38 3.13
C HIS A 45 -8.88 -9.55 3.78
N ALA A 46 -9.97 -9.26 3.05
CA ALA A 46 -11.32 -9.41 3.57
C ALA A 46 -11.70 -10.87 3.87
N ILE A 47 -11.30 -11.80 3.00
CA ILE A 47 -11.54 -13.24 3.20
C ILE A 47 -10.78 -13.74 4.44
N SER A 48 -9.55 -13.29 4.66
CA SER A 48 -8.76 -13.70 5.84
C SER A 48 -9.46 -13.37 7.16
N GLN A 49 -10.19 -12.24 7.22
CA GLN A 49 -10.97 -11.86 8.40
C GLN A 49 -12.12 -12.85 8.67
N GLN A 50 -12.72 -13.39 7.61
CA GLN A 50 -13.82 -14.36 7.69
C GLN A 50 -13.34 -15.77 8.02
N LEU A 51 -12.16 -16.15 7.52
CA LEU A 51 -11.56 -17.46 7.77
C LEU A 51 -10.83 -17.55 9.11
N SER A 52 -10.61 -16.42 9.77
CA SER A 52 -9.89 -16.36 11.03
C SER A 52 -10.56 -17.25 12.10
N PRO A 53 -9.79 -18.13 12.78
CA PRO A 53 -10.31 -18.92 13.90
C PRO A 53 -10.50 -18.07 15.16
N ILE A 54 -9.94 -16.85 15.19
CA ILE A 54 -10.08 -15.89 16.29
C ILE A 54 -11.08 -14.80 15.92
N VAL A 55 -11.92 -14.45 16.90
CA VAL A 55 -12.88 -13.35 16.79
C VAL A 55 -12.10 -12.03 16.74
N ALA A 56 -12.60 -11.05 15.98
CA ALA A 56 -11.99 -9.72 15.83
C ALA A 56 -10.62 -9.69 15.12
N CYS A 57 -10.45 -10.50 14.07
CA CYS A 57 -9.29 -10.41 13.19
C CYS A 57 -9.33 -9.13 12.32
N SER A 58 -8.21 -8.40 12.28
CA SER A 58 -7.99 -7.20 11.44
C SER A 58 -7.68 -7.53 9.98
N GLY A 59 -7.39 -8.80 9.66
CA GLY A 59 -7.04 -9.32 8.34
C GLY A 59 -5.54 -9.60 8.23
N ILE A 60 -4.98 -9.52 7.02
CA ILE A 60 -3.56 -9.80 6.75
C ILE A 60 -2.74 -8.55 7.05
N GLU A 61 -1.76 -8.64 7.94
CA GLU A 61 -0.83 -7.54 8.26
C GLU A 61 0.55 -7.74 7.59
N LEU A 62 0.95 -8.99 7.37
CA LEU A 62 2.21 -9.37 6.74
C LEU A 62 2.01 -10.65 5.93
N LEU A 63 2.46 -10.63 4.67
CA LEU A 63 2.64 -11.82 3.83
C LEU A 63 4.13 -11.90 3.46
N GLN A 64 4.80 -12.98 3.89
CA GLN A 64 6.21 -13.22 3.58
C GLN A 64 6.33 -14.24 2.44
N ALA A 65 7.23 -13.97 1.51
CA ALA A 65 7.59 -14.86 0.43
C ALA A 65 9.12 -14.97 0.36
N ASP A 66 9.62 -15.93 -0.44
CA ASP A 66 11.07 -16.18 -0.55
C ASP A 66 11.85 -14.95 -1.05
N THR A 67 11.20 -14.05 -1.79
CA THR A 67 11.85 -12.92 -2.48
C THR A 67 11.37 -11.55 -2.02
N PHE A 68 10.26 -11.46 -1.31
CA PHE A 68 9.72 -10.19 -0.82
C PHE A 68 8.80 -10.40 0.39
N ASP A 69 8.68 -9.35 1.20
CA ASP A 69 7.66 -9.25 2.23
C ASP A 69 6.66 -8.15 1.84
N LEU A 70 5.38 -8.46 1.95
CA LEU A 70 4.27 -7.54 1.71
C LEU A 70 3.65 -7.16 3.05
N HIS A 71 3.83 -5.90 3.44
CA HIS A 71 3.26 -5.32 4.65
C HIS A 71 1.95 -4.60 4.34
N CYS A 72 0.92 -4.86 5.13
CA CYS A 72 -0.37 -4.18 5.02
C CYS A 72 -0.60 -3.27 6.22
N PHE A 73 -0.88 -2.00 5.93
CA PHE A 73 -1.22 -1.00 6.94
C PHE A 73 -2.58 -0.42 6.62
N GLN A 74 -3.45 -0.34 7.62
CA GLN A 74 -4.74 0.33 7.52
C GLN A 74 -4.60 1.74 8.10
N SER A 75 -4.91 2.76 7.29
CA SER A 75 -4.84 4.16 7.69
C SER A 75 -6.19 4.84 7.48
N LEU A 76 -6.60 5.70 8.42
CA LEU A 76 -7.78 6.55 8.30
C LEU A 76 -7.59 7.71 7.29
N THR A 77 -6.39 7.85 6.73
CA THR A 77 -5.99 8.73 5.62
C THR A 77 -6.65 10.11 5.58
N ASP A 78 -6.44 10.95 6.61
CA ASP A 78 -6.92 12.34 6.63
C ASP A 78 -6.20 13.27 5.64
N TYR A 79 -5.00 12.92 5.17
CA TYR A 79 -4.13 13.89 4.48
C TYR A 79 -4.64 14.28 3.10
N VAL A 80 -5.18 13.32 2.34
CA VAL A 80 -5.76 13.60 1.00
C VAL A 80 -7.13 14.27 1.15
N LEU A 81 -7.88 13.94 2.20
CA LEU A 81 -9.20 14.51 2.51
C LEU A 81 -9.15 16.01 2.86
N LYS A 82 -7.99 16.52 3.26
CA LYS A 82 -7.77 17.96 3.47
C LYS A 82 -7.75 18.75 2.16
N ASN A 83 -7.63 18.10 1.01
CA ASN A 83 -7.77 18.77 -0.27
C ASN A 83 -9.26 18.88 -0.65
N PRO A 84 -9.85 20.10 -0.66
CA PRO A 84 -11.27 20.28 -0.96
C PRO A 84 -11.65 19.93 -2.41
N PHE A 85 -10.66 19.73 -3.29
CA PHE A 85 -10.86 19.34 -4.69
C PHE A 85 -10.62 17.84 -4.92
N TYR A 86 -10.32 17.06 -3.88
CA TYR A 86 -10.17 15.62 -4.01
C TYR A 86 -11.53 14.92 -3.94
N GLU A 87 -11.84 14.15 -4.98
CA GLU A 87 -12.97 13.24 -4.98
C GLU A 87 -12.56 11.90 -4.35
N MET A 88 -13.35 11.46 -3.38
CA MET A 88 -13.14 10.17 -2.73
C MET A 88 -13.07 9.04 -3.75
N GLU A 89 -12.25 8.03 -3.43
CA GLU A 89 -12.09 6.81 -4.24
C GLU A 89 -11.43 7.01 -5.62
N MET A 90 -11.11 8.24 -6.00
CA MET A 90 -10.41 8.54 -7.25
C MET A 90 -8.88 8.49 -7.08
N PRO A 91 -8.12 8.24 -8.17
CA PRO A 91 -6.67 8.23 -8.10
C PRO A 91 -6.09 9.54 -7.56
N ILE A 92 -5.15 9.44 -6.64
CA ILE A 92 -4.45 10.60 -6.06
C ILE A 92 -3.51 11.17 -7.13
N ARG A 93 -3.77 12.41 -7.55
CA ARG A 93 -2.94 13.17 -8.49
C ARG A 93 -2.48 14.47 -7.84
N CYS A 94 -1.66 14.36 -6.81
CA CYS A 94 -1.19 15.49 -6.02
C CYS A 94 0.33 15.47 -5.90
N GLU A 95 1.02 16.41 -6.53
CA GLU A 95 2.49 16.48 -6.52
C GLU A 95 3.06 16.62 -5.11
N LEU A 96 2.38 17.36 -4.24
CA LEU A 96 2.78 17.49 -2.84
C LEU A 96 2.71 16.15 -2.10
N PHE A 97 1.74 15.30 -2.44
CA PHE A 97 1.64 13.96 -1.89
C PHE A 97 2.84 13.10 -2.36
N ASP A 98 3.14 13.11 -3.65
CA ASP A 98 4.30 12.40 -4.22
C ASP A 98 5.62 12.82 -3.59
N LEU A 99 5.82 14.13 -3.39
CA LEU A 99 7.03 14.68 -2.80
C LEU A 99 7.19 14.22 -1.34
N ASN A 100 6.14 14.37 -0.53
CA ASN A 100 6.18 13.97 0.89
C ASN A 100 6.37 12.46 1.04
N LEU A 101 5.73 11.66 0.17
CA LEU A 101 5.88 10.22 0.19
C LEU A 101 7.31 9.80 -0.18
N SER A 102 7.89 10.42 -1.20
CA SER A 102 9.28 10.19 -1.59
C SER A 102 10.25 10.55 -0.46
N GLN A 103 10.00 11.65 0.27
CA GLN A 103 10.80 11.98 1.45
C GLN A 103 10.61 10.98 2.60
N ALA A 104 9.38 10.49 2.81
CA ALA A 104 9.08 9.53 3.86
C ALA A 104 9.71 8.15 3.59
N THR A 105 9.71 7.67 2.34
CA THR A 105 10.35 6.40 1.99
C THR A 105 11.88 6.48 2.12
N GLN A 106 12.48 7.61 1.77
CA GLN A 106 13.92 7.88 2.00
C GLN A 106 14.27 7.95 3.50
N LYS A 107 13.42 8.59 4.31
CA LYS A 107 13.60 8.63 5.78
C LYS A 107 13.42 7.25 6.43
N ASN A 108 12.47 6.44 5.96
CA ASN A 108 12.24 5.09 6.49
C ASN A 108 13.35 4.08 6.18
N HIS A 109 14.19 4.33 5.17
CA HIS A 109 15.45 3.58 4.97
C HIS A 109 16.35 3.63 6.22
N VAL A 110 16.23 4.69 7.04
CA VAL A 110 16.96 4.82 8.32
C VAL A 110 16.22 4.15 9.49
N ALA A 111 14.89 4.12 9.46
CA ALA A 111 14.06 3.61 10.57
C ALA A 111 13.90 2.08 10.60
N LEU A 112 13.87 1.43 9.43
CA LEU A 112 13.79 -0.05 9.32
C LEU A 112 15.13 -0.76 9.57
N LEU A 113 16.22 -0.01 9.70
CA LEU A 113 17.54 -0.52 10.13
C LEU A 113 17.69 -0.56 11.67
N GLY A 114 16.71 -0.04 12.40
CA GLY A 114 16.75 0.13 13.85
C GLY A 114 15.87 -0.83 14.66
N ARG A 115 15.38 -1.92 14.06
CA ARG A 115 14.67 -2.98 14.77
C ARG A 115 15.23 -4.35 14.39
#